data_AF-A0A076FDN5-F1
#
_entry.id   AF-A0A076FDN5-F1
#
_cell.length_a   1.000
_cell.length_b   1.000
_cell.length_c   1.000
_cell.angle_alpha   90.00
_cell.angle_beta   90.00
_cell.angle_gamma   90.00
#
_symmetry.space_group_name_H-M   'P 1'
#
loop_
_entity.id
_entity.type
_entity.pdbx_description
1 polymer ?
#
loop_
_entity_poly.entity_id
_entity_poly.type
_entity_poly.pdbx_seq_one_letter_code
_entity_poly.pdbx_strand_id
1 'polypeptide(L)'
;MINRRFFCKTVPCALLLSFMGLNASDKTPSTDEVFSILDRVSKLVFPQIKALNIDALSYFKLVLSHSKISKKDKNFLINGCLWLDEIARQNYQISFVNLSQNEQNRLLNLVIKEQDWGENWVYDLLIFCSEATFGDPIYGANIDANGWKWVAHETGLPQPKVPFL
;
A
#
# COMPACT_ATOMS: atom_id res chain seq x y z
N MET A 1 57.23 4.34 9.63
CA MET A 1 56.03 4.36 8.77
C MET A 1 54.86 4.92 9.57
N ILE A 2 54.07 5.78 8.94
CA ILE A 2 53.55 7.04 9.49
C ILE A 2 52.16 6.91 10.15
N ASN A 3 52.06 7.46 11.37
CA ASN A 3 50.83 7.81 12.10
C ASN A 3 49.95 8.80 11.31
N ARG A 4 48.63 8.58 11.26
CA ARG A 4 47.65 9.62 10.86
C ARG A 4 46.42 9.62 11.77
N ARG A 5 46.62 10.09 13.01
CA ARG A 5 45.61 10.86 13.75
C ARG A 5 45.77 12.34 13.36
N PHE A 6 44.65 13.04 13.29
CA PHE A 6 44.47 14.50 13.04
C PHE A 6 44.49 14.99 11.59
N PHE A 7 43.31 15.09 10.99
CA PHE A 7 42.89 16.33 10.33
C PHE A 7 41.43 16.61 10.69
N CYS A 8 41.25 17.53 11.65
CA CYS A 8 39.96 18.09 12.01
C CYS A 8 39.89 19.48 11.39
N LYS A 9 38.81 19.79 10.66
CA LYS A 9 38.24 21.13 10.48
C LYS A 9 36.91 21.02 9.70
N THR A 10 35.81 21.18 10.45
CA THR A 10 34.52 21.83 10.09
C THR A 10 33.76 21.28 8.87
N VAL A 11 32.56 20.69 8.97
CA VAL A 11 31.30 21.25 9.51
C VAL A 11 30.46 20.11 10.15
N PRO A 12 29.85 20.31 11.32
CA PRO A 12 28.91 19.34 11.87
C PRO A 12 27.56 19.50 11.17
N CYS A 13 27.17 18.57 10.30
CA CYS A 13 25.74 18.40 9.99
C CYS A 13 25.19 17.34 10.95
N ALA A 14 25.13 17.74 12.23
CA ALA A 14 24.27 17.09 13.19
C ALA A 14 22.82 17.47 12.82
N LEU A 15 22.19 16.69 11.95
CA LEU A 15 20.74 16.52 12.05
C LEU A 15 20.53 15.34 13.00
N LEU A 16 20.67 15.67 14.29
CA LEU A 16 19.82 15.09 15.31
C LEU A 16 18.40 15.24 14.78
N LEU A 17 17.79 14.16 14.30
CA LEU A 17 16.35 14.04 14.31
C LEU A 17 15.96 14.01 15.79
N SER A 18 15.89 15.19 16.39
CA SER A 18 15.07 15.36 17.56
C SER A 18 13.69 14.91 17.15
N PHE A 19 13.17 13.88 17.82
CA PHE A 19 11.74 13.75 18.07
C PHE A 19 11.32 15.01 18.88
N MET A 20 11.36 16.18 18.25
CA MET A 20 10.69 17.37 18.72
C MET A 20 9.25 17.21 18.25
N GLY A 21 8.34 17.17 19.23
CA GLY A 21 6.93 16.90 19.05
C GLY A 21 6.38 17.58 17.81
N LEU A 22 6.10 16.75 16.80
CA LEU A 22 5.15 17.10 15.78
C LEU A 22 3.80 17.12 16.49
N ASN A 23 3.24 18.32 16.64
CA ASN A 23 1.80 18.48 16.67
C ASN A 23 1.28 18.03 15.30
N ALA A 24 1.24 16.71 15.09
CA ALA A 24 0.50 16.12 14.00
C ALA A 24 -0.96 16.51 14.22
N SER A 25 -1.64 16.89 13.15
CA SER A 25 -3.09 16.97 13.18
C SER A 25 -3.60 15.60 13.67
N ASP A 26 -4.19 15.54 14.87
CA ASP A 26 -4.65 14.33 15.59
C ASP A 26 -5.72 13.50 14.85
N LYS A 27 -5.98 13.78 13.58
CA LYS A 27 -6.92 13.01 12.77
C LYS A 27 -6.22 11.80 12.18
N THR A 28 -6.22 10.71 12.93
CA THR A 28 -6.04 9.36 12.38
C THR A 28 -7.14 9.09 11.35
N PRO A 29 -6.81 8.59 10.14
CA PRO A 29 -7.81 8.17 9.16
C PRO A 29 -8.89 7.26 9.74
N SER A 30 -10.14 7.55 9.40
CA SER A 30 -11.27 6.64 9.64
C SER A 30 -11.12 5.35 8.82
N THR A 31 -11.86 4.31 9.19
CA THR A 31 -11.89 3.04 8.43
C THR A 31 -12.23 3.25 6.95
N ASP A 32 -13.13 4.17 6.65
CA ASP A 32 -13.52 4.49 5.26
C ASP A 32 -12.40 5.20 4.50
N GLU A 33 -11.61 6.04 5.18
CA GLU A 33 -10.42 6.66 4.59
C GLU A 33 -9.33 5.61 4.32
N VAL A 34 -9.11 4.65 5.22
CA VAL A 34 -8.17 3.53 5.00
C VAL A 34 -8.56 2.75 3.74
N PHE A 35 -9.84 2.41 3.58
CA PHE A 35 -10.33 1.73 2.38
C PHE A 35 -10.20 2.59 1.12
N SER A 36 -10.43 3.90 1.22
CA SER A 36 -10.24 4.83 0.11
C SER A 36 -8.77 4.94 -0.31
N ILE A 37 -7.83 4.89 0.64
CA ILE A 37 -6.40 4.87 0.36
C ILE A 37 -6.01 3.56 -0.34
N LEU A 38 -6.45 2.40 0.17
CA LEU A 38 -6.19 1.10 -0.46
C LEU A 38 -6.72 1.05 -1.90
N ASP A 39 -7.94 1.54 -2.14
CA ASP A 39 -8.53 1.60 -3.48
C ASP A 39 -7.72 2.48 -4.44
N ARG A 40 -7.27 3.66 -3.98
CA ARG A 40 -6.45 4.55 -4.81
C ARG A 40 -5.08 3.96 -5.09
N VAL A 41 -4.38 3.50 -4.05
CA VAL A 41 -3.02 2.96 -4.19
C VAL A 41 -3.03 1.70 -5.05
N SER A 42 -3.98 0.78 -4.87
CA SER A 42 -4.08 -0.43 -5.71
C SER A 42 -4.21 -0.10 -7.20
N LYS A 43 -5.04 0.89 -7.56
CA LYS A 43 -5.18 1.37 -8.96
C LYS A 43 -3.94 2.09 -9.50
N LEU A 44 -3.13 2.69 -8.62
CA LEU A 44 -1.86 3.32 -9.02
C LEU A 44 -0.76 2.28 -9.23
N VAL A 45 -0.61 1.32 -8.32
CA VAL A 45 0.46 0.31 -8.37
C VAL A 45 0.16 -0.81 -9.37
N PHE A 46 -1.12 -1.11 -9.61
CA PHE A 46 -1.54 -2.13 -10.56
C PHE A 46 -2.68 -1.61 -11.47
N PRO A 47 -2.34 -0.83 -12.53
CA PRO A 47 -3.32 -0.16 -13.40
C PRO A 47 -4.36 -1.08 -14.06
N GLN A 48 -4.03 -2.37 -14.20
CA GLN A 48 -4.89 -3.42 -14.74
C GLN A 48 -6.17 -3.60 -13.92
N ILE A 49 -6.16 -3.28 -12.62
CA ILE A 49 -7.37 -3.26 -11.78
C ILE A 49 -8.46 -2.41 -12.44
N LYS A 50 -8.10 -1.21 -12.92
CA LYS A 50 -9.04 -0.33 -13.61
C LYS A 50 -9.37 -0.83 -15.01
N ALA A 51 -8.37 -1.29 -15.76
CA ALA A 51 -8.55 -1.71 -17.15
C ALA A 51 -9.44 -2.96 -17.29
N LEU A 52 -9.36 -3.87 -16.33
CA LEU A 52 -10.07 -5.16 -16.33
C LEU A 52 -11.31 -5.16 -15.43
N ASN A 53 -11.64 -4.02 -14.81
CA ASN A 53 -12.75 -3.88 -13.85
C ASN A 53 -12.66 -4.90 -12.70
N ILE A 54 -11.49 -5.01 -12.06
CA ILE A 54 -11.26 -5.86 -10.89
C ILE A 54 -11.72 -5.11 -9.63
N ASP A 55 -12.47 -5.77 -8.75
CA ASP A 55 -12.86 -5.22 -7.44
C ASP A 55 -11.82 -5.58 -6.37
N ALA A 56 -10.63 -4.98 -6.49
CA ALA A 56 -9.54 -5.18 -5.53
C ALA A 56 -9.92 -4.71 -4.12
N LEU A 57 -10.76 -3.69 -3.98
CA LEU A 57 -11.16 -3.18 -2.67
C LEU A 57 -11.97 -4.23 -1.88
N SER A 58 -12.89 -4.94 -2.54
CA SER A 58 -13.61 -6.05 -1.89
C SER A 58 -12.66 -7.15 -1.44
N TYR A 59 -11.62 -7.45 -2.22
CA TYR A 59 -10.57 -8.39 -1.80
C TYR A 59 -9.81 -7.90 -0.56
N PHE A 60 -9.40 -6.64 -0.50
CA PHE A 60 -8.75 -6.09 0.70
C PHE A 60 -9.66 -6.16 1.93
N LYS A 61 -10.95 -5.88 1.79
CA LYS A 61 -11.92 -6.03 2.89
C LYS A 61 -12.03 -7.49 3.35
N LEU A 62 -11.97 -8.44 2.42
CA LEU A 62 -11.92 -9.86 2.73
C LEU A 62 -10.66 -10.21 3.53
N VAL A 63 -9.47 -9.83 3.05
CA VAL A 63 -8.19 -10.08 3.73
C VAL A 63 -8.19 -9.50 5.15
N LEU A 64 -8.67 -8.26 5.32
CA LEU A 64 -8.71 -7.61 6.63
C LEU A 64 -9.72 -8.25 7.60
N SER A 65 -10.79 -8.88 7.10
CA SER A 65 -11.77 -9.59 7.93
C SER A 65 -11.45 -11.07 8.17
N HIS A 66 -10.68 -11.70 7.28
CA HIS A 66 -10.44 -13.15 7.27
C HIS A 66 -9.69 -13.65 8.52
N SER A 67 -10.17 -14.73 9.13
CA SER A 67 -9.70 -15.24 10.43
C SER A 67 -8.26 -15.77 10.41
N LYS A 68 -7.82 -16.32 9.27
CA LYS A 68 -6.47 -16.88 9.11
C LYS A 68 -5.37 -15.85 8.87
N ILE A 69 -5.72 -14.61 8.55
CA ILE A 69 -4.73 -13.55 8.35
C ILE A 69 -4.32 -13.01 9.73
N SER A 70 -3.01 -12.95 9.98
CA SER A 70 -2.53 -12.58 11.31
C SER A 70 -2.89 -11.12 11.63
N LYS A 71 -3.11 -10.84 12.92
CA LYS A 71 -3.34 -9.45 13.36
C LYS A 71 -2.18 -8.52 12.99
N LYS A 72 -0.95 -9.05 12.97
CA LYS A 72 0.25 -8.30 12.58
C LYS A 72 0.15 -7.83 11.14
N ASP A 73 -0.21 -8.71 10.22
CA ASP A 73 -0.28 -8.39 8.78
C ASP A 73 -1.44 -7.44 8.48
N LYS A 74 -2.60 -7.66 9.12
CA LYS A 74 -3.73 -6.71 9.05
C LYS A 74 -3.33 -5.32 9.53
N ASN A 75 -2.63 -5.25 10.67
CA ASN A 75 -2.15 -3.99 11.21
C ASN A 75 -1.11 -3.35 10.28
N PHE A 76 -0.25 -4.14 9.63
CA PHE A 76 0.73 -3.61 8.68
C PHE A 76 0.05 -2.95 7.47
N LEU A 77 -0.97 -3.59 6.90
CA LEU A 77 -1.76 -3.02 5.81
C LEU A 77 -2.45 -1.71 6.20
N ILE A 78 -3.10 -1.70 7.37
CA ILE A 78 -3.80 -0.52 7.89
C ILE A 78 -2.81 0.60 8.17
N ASN A 79 -1.71 0.30 8.89
CA ASN A 79 -0.72 1.28 9.28
C ASN A 79 -0.04 1.91 8.06
N GLY A 80 0.23 1.15 6.99
CA GLY A 80 0.76 1.72 5.75
C GLY A 80 -0.15 2.81 5.17
N CYS A 81 -1.48 2.65 5.23
CA CYS A 81 -2.41 3.73 4.86
C CYS A 81 -2.27 4.96 5.79
N LEU A 82 -2.19 4.73 7.10
CA LEU A 82 -2.07 5.81 8.09
C LEU A 82 -0.78 6.60 7.89
N TRP A 83 0.35 5.92 7.71
CA TRP A 83 1.66 6.53 7.51
C TRP A 83 1.73 7.26 6.17
N LEU A 84 1.20 6.69 5.09
CA LEU A 84 1.14 7.37 3.79
C LEU A 84 0.34 8.67 3.87
N ASP A 85 -0.80 8.63 4.55
CA ASP A 85 -1.67 9.80 4.71
C ASP A 85 -1.09 10.84 5.67
N GLU A 86 -0.32 10.42 6.68
CA GLU A 86 0.47 11.31 7.52
C GLU A 86 1.53 12.06 6.70
N ILE A 87 2.30 11.35 5.88
CA ILE A 87 3.32 11.96 5.01
C ILE A 87 2.64 12.90 3.99
N ALA A 88 1.45 12.55 3.48
CA ALA A 88 0.66 13.44 2.63
C ALA A 88 0.33 14.76 3.34
N ARG A 89 -0.20 14.70 4.57
CA ARG A 89 -0.50 15.90 5.37
C ARG A 89 0.76 16.70 5.68
N GLN A 90 1.89 16.06 5.96
CA GLN A 90 3.15 16.76 6.22
C GLN A 90 3.65 17.51 4.98
N ASN A 91 3.58 16.90 3.79
CA ASN A 91 4.12 17.46 2.55
C ASN A 91 3.18 18.44 1.84
N TYR A 92 1.87 18.19 1.90
CA TYR A 92 0.85 18.91 1.11
C TYR A 92 -0.23 19.58 1.96
N GLN A 93 -0.22 19.40 3.29
CA GLN A 93 -1.23 19.94 4.23
C GLN A 93 -2.67 19.46 3.96
N ILE A 94 -2.85 18.43 3.14
CA ILE A 94 -4.12 17.77 2.85
C ILE A 94 -3.94 16.25 2.86
N SER A 95 -5.04 15.50 3.04
CA SER A 95 -5.00 14.04 3.04
C SER A 95 -4.66 13.47 1.67
N PHE A 96 -4.06 12.27 1.66
CA PHE A 96 -3.65 11.54 0.47
C PHE A 96 -4.78 11.39 -0.55
N VAL A 97 -5.98 11.06 -0.08
CA VAL A 97 -7.16 10.86 -0.94
C VAL A 97 -7.59 12.13 -1.68
N ASN A 98 -7.24 13.31 -1.16
CA ASN A 98 -7.59 14.61 -1.72
C ASN A 98 -6.49 15.19 -2.63
N LEU A 99 -5.32 14.57 -2.67
CA LEU A 99 -4.27 14.91 -3.63
C LEU A 99 -4.72 14.61 -5.07
N SER A 100 -4.19 15.36 -6.04
CA SER A 100 -4.32 14.99 -7.45
C SER A 100 -3.60 13.66 -7.73
N GLN A 101 -4.02 12.93 -8.77
CA GLN A 101 -3.40 11.64 -9.12
C GLN A 101 -1.88 11.76 -9.36
N ASN A 102 -1.42 12.88 -9.93
CA ASN A 102 0.00 13.14 -10.14
C ASN A 102 0.76 13.35 -8.81
N GLU A 103 0.15 14.03 -7.84
CA GLU A 103 0.71 14.18 -6.49
C GLU A 103 0.70 12.87 -5.72
N GLN A 104 -0.38 12.07 -5.83
CA GLN A 104 -0.44 10.73 -5.24
C GLN A 104 0.69 9.84 -5.77
N ASN A 105 0.92 9.83 -7.08
CA ASN A 105 2.02 9.07 -7.70
C ASN A 105 3.40 9.56 -7.23
N ARG A 106 3.62 10.88 -7.19
CA ARG A 106 4.90 11.44 -6.73
C ARG A 106 5.18 11.09 -5.27
N LEU A 107 4.17 11.25 -4.42
CA LEU A 107 4.27 10.93 -2.99
C LEU A 107 4.47 9.43 -2.76
N LEU A 108 3.76 8.57 -3.49
CA LEU A 108 3.93 7.12 -3.39
C LEU A 108 5.34 6.69 -3.81
N ASN A 109 5.86 7.23 -4.92
CA ASN A 109 7.23 6.98 -5.35
C ASN A 109 8.27 7.48 -4.33
N LEU A 110 8.02 8.63 -3.70
CA LEU A 110 8.87 9.15 -2.62
C LEU A 110 8.88 8.18 -1.43
N VAL A 111 7.70 7.73 -1.00
CA VAL A 111 7.56 6.79 0.13
C VAL A 111 8.24 5.46 -0.17
N ILE A 112 8.05 4.89 -1.36
CA ILE A 112 8.74 3.65 -1.78
C ILE A 112 10.26 3.83 -1.74
N LYS A 113 10.78 4.97 -2.20
CA LYS A 113 12.22 5.20 -2.31
C LYS A 113 12.90 5.52 -0.97
N GLU A 114 12.22 6.25 -0.09
CA GLU A 114 12.84 6.83 1.11
C GLU A 114 12.43 6.10 2.39
N GLN A 115 11.48 5.17 2.34
CA GLN A 115 10.95 4.48 3.52
C GLN A 115 10.92 2.97 3.31
N ASP A 116 11.68 2.21 4.12
CA ASP A 116 11.70 0.74 4.05
C ASP A 116 10.30 0.13 4.22
N TRP A 117 9.46 0.70 5.10
CA TRP A 117 8.08 0.24 5.27
C TRP A 117 7.25 0.49 4.01
N GLY A 118 7.54 1.55 3.25
CA GLY A 118 6.82 1.97 2.06
C GLY A 118 7.01 0.99 0.91
N GLU A 119 8.26 0.60 0.65
CA GLU A 119 8.59 -0.43 -0.34
C GLU A 119 7.92 -1.77 0.02
N ASN A 120 8.09 -2.24 1.26
CA ASN A 120 7.50 -3.50 1.72
C ASN A 120 5.96 -3.48 1.69
N TRP A 121 5.35 -2.36 2.07
CA TRP A 121 3.90 -2.23 2.04
C TRP A 121 3.35 -2.26 0.62
N VAL A 122 4.00 -1.58 -0.34
CA VAL A 122 3.60 -1.63 -1.75
C VAL A 122 3.82 -3.01 -2.34
N TYR A 123 4.87 -3.72 -1.94
CA TYR A 123 5.09 -5.12 -2.32
C TYR A 123 3.91 -6.01 -1.88
N ASP A 124 3.48 -5.91 -0.62
CA ASP A 124 2.31 -6.65 -0.12
C ASP A 124 1.02 -6.26 -0.86
N LEU A 125 0.81 -4.97 -1.14
CA LEU A 125 -0.34 -4.53 -1.94
C LEU A 125 -0.33 -5.13 -3.34
N LEU A 126 0.84 -5.23 -3.99
CA LEU A 126 0.96 -5.87 -5.31
C LEU A 126 0.61 -7.36 -5.27
N ILE A 127 0.97 -8.06 -4.20
CA ILE A 127 0.55 -9.45 -3.98
C ILE A 127 -0.97 -9.51 -3.92
N PHE A 128 -1.61 -8.72 -3.05
CA PHE A 128 -3.07 -8.72 -2.91
C PHE A 128 -3.80 -8.25 -4.19
N CYS A 129 -3.23 -7.31 -4.94
CA CYS A 129 -3.74 -6.89 -6.24
C CYS A 129 -3.69 -8.04 -7.26
N SER A 130 -2.61 -8.83 -7.23
CA SER A 130 -2.44 -10.01 -8.07
C SER A 130 -3.43 -11.11 -7.69
N GLU A 131 -3.61 -11.36 -6.39
CA GLU A 131 -4.61 -12.31 -5.88
C GLU A 131 -6.05 -11.87 -6.22
N ALA A 132 -6.37 -10.59 -6.11
CA ALA A 132 -7.67 -10.05 -6.51
C ALA A 132 -7.93 -10.22 -8.02
N THR A 133 -6.88 -10.10 -8.84
CA THR A 133 -6.98 -10.15 -10.30
C THR A 133 -7.02 -11.59 -10.82
N PHE A 134 -6.17 -12.46 -10.29
CA PHE A 134 -6.00 -13.82 -10.79
C PHE A 134 -6.66 -14.89 -9.91
N GLY A 135 -7.19 -14.49 -8.76
CA GLY A 135 -7.96 -15.36 -7.88
C GLY A 135 -9.24 -15.84 -8.52
N ASP A 136 -9.80 -16.88 -7.94
CA ASP A 136 -11.07 -17.46 -8.37
C ASP A 136 -12.21 -16.44 -8.23
N PRO A 137 -13.03 -16.21 -9.28
CA PRO A 137 -14.18 -15.32 -9.22
C PRO A 137 -15.15 -15.59 -8.06
N ILE A 138 -15.17 -16.79 -7.47
CA ILE A 138 -15.98 -17.09 -6.28
C ILE A 138 -15.64 -16.20 -5.06
N TYR A 139 -14.44 -15.61 -5.02
CA TYR A 139 -14.03 -14.65 -3.99
C TYR A 139 -14.48 -13.21 -4.28
N GLY A 140 -15.17 -12.98 -5.41
CA GLY A 140 -15.87 -11.73 -5.74
C GLY A 140 -15.03 -10.62 -6.38
N ALA A 141 -13.70 -10.70 -6.32
CA ALA A 141 -12.82 -9.64 -6.82
C ALA A 141 -12.59 -9.70 -8.35
N ASN A 142 -12.33 -10.90 -8.88
CA ASN A 142 -12.09 -11.16 -10.31
C ASN A 142 -13.42 -11.26 -11.08
N ILE A 143 -14.11 -10.12 -11.21
CA ILE A 143 -15.42 -10.02 -11.86
C ILE A 143 -15.35 -10.59 -13.28
N ASP A 144 -16.33 -11.43 -13.62
CA ASP A 144 -16.46 -12.11 -14.92
C ASP A 144 -15.22 -12.90 -15.35
N ALA A 145 -14.34 -13.28 -14.41
CA ALA A 145 -13.04 -13.88 -14.68
C ALA A 145 -12.17 -13.02 -15.62
N ASN A 146 -12.28 -11.69 -15.56
CA ASN A 146 -11.56 -10.79 -16.46
C ASN A 146 -10.04 -10.91 -16.36
N GLY A 147 -9.50 -11.16 -15.16
CA GLY A 147 -8.07 -11.42 -15.00
C GLY A 147 -7.62 -12.74 -15.62
N TRP A 148 -8.48 -13.77 -15.61
CA TRP A 148 -8.20 -15.04 -16.29
C TRP A 148 -8.24 -14.88 -17.81
N LYS A 149 -9.27 -14.20 -18.32
CA LYS A 149 -9.39 -13.87 -19.74
C LYS A 149 -8.19 -13.06 -20.24
N TRP A 150 -7.71 -12.11 -19.44
CA TRP A 150 -6.55 -11.29 -19.78
C TRP A 150 -5.29 -12.11 -20.06
N VAL A 151 -5.06 -13.19 -19.31
CA VAL A 151 -3.87 -14.04 -19.47
C VAL A 151 -4.16 -15.38 -20.16
N ALA A 152 -5.34 -15.52 -20.77
CA ALA A 152 -5.81 -16.77 -21.38
C ALA A 152 -5.66 -17.99 -20.45
N HIS A 153 -5.99 -17.81 -19.16
CA HIS A 153 -5.90 -18.87 -18.17
C HIS A 153 -6.92 -19.98 -18.43
N GLU A 154 -6.44 -21.21 -18.55
CA GLU A 154 -7.26 -22.42 -18.58
C GLU A 154 -7.36 -23.00 -17.16
N THR A 155 -8.58 -23.05 -16.63
CA THR A 155 -8.83 -23.50 -15.26
C THR A 155 -8.89 -25.02 -15.15
N GLY A 156 -8.51 -25.57 -13.99
CA GLY A 156 -8.80 -26.95 -13.65
C GLY A 156 -10.30 -27.21 -13.44
N LEU A 157 -10.78 -28.40 -13.83
CA LEU A 157 -12.16 -28.86 -13.60
C LEU A 157 -12.19 -30.08 -12.66
N PRO A 158 -13.16 -30.18 -11.74
CA PRO A 158 -14.23 -29.21 -11.47
C PRO A 158 -13.72 -27.99 -10.67
N GLN A 159 -14.38 -26.85 -10.86
CA GLN A 159 -14.11 -25.65 -10.05
C GLN A 159 -14.84 -25.70 -8.69
N PRO A 160 -14.30 -25.03 -7.66
CA PRO A 160 -15.00 -24.86 -6.39
C PRO A 160 -16.31 -24.07 -6.55
N LYS A 161 -17.29 -24.36 -5.70
CA LYS A 161 -18.61 -23.68 -5.72
C LYS A 161 -18.85 -22.75 -4.54
N VAL A 162 -17.96 -22.79 -3.54
CA VAL A 162 -18.10 -22.06 -2.28
C VAL A 162 -16.74 -21.47 -1.92
N PRO A 163 -16.68 -20.17 -1.55
CA PRO A 163 -15.42 -19.56 -1.12
C PRO A 163 -14.99 -20.13 0.22
N PHE A 164 -13.68 -20.26 0.41
CA PHE A 164 -13.10 -20.65 1.68
C PHE A 164 -12.79 -19.39 2.51
N LEU A 165 -13.63 -19.08 3.50
CA LEU A 165 -13.58 -17.85 4.32
C LEU A 165 -13.31 -18.11 5.81
#